data_AF-A0A0L9TBS1-F1
#
_entry.id   AF-A0A0L9TBS1-F1
#
_cell.length_a   1.000
_cell.length_b   1.000
_cell.length_c   1.000
_cell.angle_alpha   90.00
_cell.angle_beta   90.00
_cell.angle_gamma   90.00
#
_symmetry.space_group_name_H-M   'P 1'
#
loop_
_entity.id
_entity.type
_entity.pdbx_description
1 polymer ?
#
loop_
_entity_poly.entity_id
_entity_poly.type
_entity_poly.pdbx_seq_one_letter_code
_entity_poly.pdbx_strand_id
1 'polypeptide(L)'
;MCSSGRSVSVVWVVVLVLSMVKNGMGEEVVVRATNSLEGNSFEGNLDLDIQCNIDRGPPITVKHGAYHQWKYSFDKEFECFFRWLGVSSGYHSFDMFVKSRDEGSNPCSWFIKQDGPCRFAPNGTSLCFHWKT
;
A
#
# COMPACT_ATOMS: atom_id res chain seq x y z
N MET A 1 -0.81 -14.34 67.34
CA MET A 1 0.33 -13.81 66.57
C MET A 1 -0.17 -13.47 65.17
N CYS A 2 0.04 -12.23 64.73
CA CYS A 2 -0.65 -11.60 63.61
C CYS A 2 -0.22 -12.16 62.24
N SER A 3 -1.20 -12.38 61.37
CA SER A 3 -1.03 -12.71 59.96
C SER A 3 -0.30 -11.56 59.24
N SER A 4 0.90 -11.84 58.74
CA SER A 4 1.67 -10.89 57.94
C SER A 4 1.09 -10.84 56.52
N GLY A 5 0.18 -9.90 56.29
CA GLY A 5 -0.30 -9.57 54.95
C GLY A 5 0.85 -9.00 54.14
N ARG A 6 1.33 -9.75 53.14
CA ARG A 6 2.37 -9.29 52.21
C ARG A 6 1.77 -8.15 51.37
N SER A 7 2.10 -6.91 51.74
CA SER A 7 1.73 -5.73 50.95
C SER A 7 2.49 -5.78 49.63
N VAL A 8 1.78 -6.15 48.55
CA VAL A 8 2.32 -6.07 47.20
C VAL A 8 2.21 -4.62 46.78
N SER A 9 3.36 -3.96 46.65
CA SER A 9 3.38 -2.55 46.26
C SER A 9 2.82 -2.39 44.85
N VAL A 10 1.72 -1.62 44.75
CA VAL A 10 0.98 -1.30 43.52
C VAL A 10 1.91 -0.70 42.46
N VAL A 11 2.98 -0.02 42.88
CA VAL A 11 3.99 0.57 41.99
C VAL A 11 4.67 -0.49 41.12
N TRP A 12 5.02 -1.66 41.69
CA TRP A 12 5.63 -2.75 40.92
C TRP A 12 4.66 -3.37 39.93
N VAL A 13 3.37 -3.43 40.29
CA VAL A 13 2.31 -3.89 39.40
C VAL A 13 2.15 -2.93 38.22
N VAL A 14 2.18 -1.61 38.46
CA VAL A 14 2.07 -0.59 37.41
C VAL A 14 3.28 -0.61 36.47
N VAL A 15 4.51 -0.78 36.98
CA VAL A 15 5.73 -0.87 36.17
C VAL A 15 5.73 -2.13 35.28
N LEU A 16 5.22 -3.26 35.78
CA LEU A 16 5.04 -4.48 34.99
C LEU A 16 3.96 -4.35 33.92
N VAL A 17 2.87 -3.62 34.20
CA VAL A 17 1.81 -3.35 33.20
C VAL A 17 2.31 -2.41 32.10
N LEU A 18 3.11 -1.40 32.44
CA LEU A 18 3.70 -0.47 31.47
C LEU A 18 4.80 -1.10 30.60
N SER A 19 5.38 -2.23 30.98
CA SER A 19 6.33 -2.96 30.12
C SER A 19 5.63 -3.86 29.09
N MET A 20 4.31 -4.05 29.20
CA MET A 20 3.49 -4.78 28.23
C MET A 20 2.85 -3.91 27.16
N VAL A 21 2.91 -2.57 27.27
CA VAL A 21 2.55 -1.70 26.14
C VAL A 21 3.66 -1.81 25.11
N LYS A 22 3.48 -2.77 24.19
CA LYS A 22 4.14 -2.71 22.88
C LYS A 22 3.79 -1.34 22.30
N ASN A 23 4.80 -0.48 22.14
CA ASN A 23 4.69 0.68 21.27
C ASN A 23 4.47 0.14 19.85
N GLY A 24 3.21 -0.10 19.50
CA GLY A 24 2.79 -0.41 18.14
C GLY A 24 2.90 0.85 17.31
N MET A 25 4.13 1.33 17.05
CA MET A 25 4.35 2.17 15.88
C MET A 25 4.05 1.29 14.68
N GLY A 26 2.88 1.49 14.07
CA GLY A 26 2.52 0.83 12.82
C GLY A 26 3.63 1.07 11.81
N GLU A 27 4.13 -0.01 11.22
CA GLU A 27 5.13 0.08 10.17
C GLU A 27 4.45 0.73 8.95
N GLU A 28 4.95 1.91 8.57
CA GLU A 28 4.44 2.72 7.47
C GLU A 28 5.30 2.46 6.22
N VAL A 29 4.63 2.20 5.10
CA VAL A 29 5.29 2.03 3.79
C VAL A 29 4.82 3.10 2.83
N VAL A 30 5.74 3.51 1.95
CA VAL A 30 5.39 4.37 0.82
C VAL A 30 5.03 3.48 -0.36
N VAL A 31 3.81 3.64 -0.87
CA VAL A 31 3.34 2.93 -2.06
C VAL A 31 3.19 3.95 -3.19
N ARG A 32 3.72 3.64 -4.37
CA ARG A 32 3.69 4.53 -5.53
C ARG A 32 3.04 3.83 -6.71
N ALA A 33 2.11 4.50 -7.38
CA ALA A 33 1.57 4.11 -8.68
C ALA A 33 2.03 5.09 -9.75
N THR A 34 2.75 4.59 -10.76
CA THR A 34 3.25 5.38 -11.89
C THR A 34 2.48 4.99 -13.14
N ASN A 35 1.82 5.94 -13.80
CA ASN A 35 1.16 5.67 -15.07
C ASN A 35 2.23 5.45 -16.15
N SER A 36 2.39 4.20 -16.58
CA SER A 36 3.47 3.75 -17.48
C SER A 36 2.88 3.06 -18.70
N LEU A 37 1.74 3.54 -19.18
CA LEU A 37 1.07 2.98 -20.34
C LEU A 37 2.00 3.06 -21.56
N GLU A 38 2.45 1.91 -22.03
CA GLU A 38 3.24 1.79 -23.25
C GLU A 38 2.27 1.62 -24.43
N GLY A 39 2.37 2.48 -25.44
CA GLY A 39 1.51 2.43 -26.61
C GLY A 39 2.11 3.25 -27.75
N ASN A 40 1.53 3.10 -28.96
CA ASN A 40 1.80 4.06 -30.03
C ASN A 40 1.35 5.47 -29.59
N SER A 41 1.86 6.52 -30.22
CA SER A 41 1.78 7.93 -29.74
C SER A 41 0.38 8.46 -29.40
N PHE A 42 -0.70 7.78 -29.79
CA PHE A 42 -2.08 8.13 -29.45
C PHE A 42 -2.58 7.44 -28.17
N GLU A 43 -2.21 6.19 -27.92
CA GLU A 43 -2.58 5.43 -26.70
C GLU A 43 -1.56 5.60 -25.57
N GLY A 44 -0.28 5.84 -25.89
CA GLY A 44 0.78 5.97 -24.90
C GLY A 44 0.75 7.23 -24.04
N ASN A 45 -0.26 8.11 -24.18
CA ASN A 45 -0.35 9.38 -23.44
C ASN A 45 -1.65 9.52 -22.64
N LEU A 46 -2.37 8.43 -22.41
CA LEU A 46 -3.65 8.48 -21.72
C LEU A 46 -3.47 8.68 -20.21
N ASP A 47 -4.31 9.56 -19.66
CA ASP A 47 -4.40 9.78 -18.22
C ASP A 47 -5.06 8.58 -17.53
N LEU A 48 -4.59 8.27 -16.33
CA LEU A 48 -5.01 7.12 -15.54
C LEU A 48 -5.82 7.60 -14.33
N ASP A 49 -7.10 7.25 -14.27
CA ASP A 49 -7.90 7.39 -13.05
C ASP A 49 -7.57 6.23 -12.09
N ILE A 50 -7.26 6.58 -10.84
CA ILE A 50 -7.01 5.64 -9.74
C ILE A 50 -7.99 5.91 -8.62
N GLN A 51 -8.70 4.87 -8.17
CA GLN A 51 -9.56 4.94 -6.99
C GLN A 51 -9.20 3.82 -6.02
N CYS A 52 -8.80 4.15 -4.81
CA CYS A 52 -8.41 3.17 -3.80
C CYS A 52 -9.41 3.12 -2.65
N ASN A 53 -9.58 1.94 -2.06
CA ASN A 53 -10.47 1.75 -0.90
C ASN A 53 -10.01 2.51 0.37
N ILE A 54 -8.73 2.89 0.45
CA ILE A 54 -8.18 3.71 1.53
C ILE A 54 -8.49 5.20 1.37
N ASP A 55 -8.82 5.64 0.14
CA ASP A 55 -9.15 7.02 -0.16
C ASP A 55 -10.67 7.24 -0.04
N ARG A 56 -11.08 8.35 0.58
CA ARG A 56 -12.50 8.73 0.69
C ARG A 56 -12.96 9.73 -0.38
N GLY A 57 -12.08 10.03 -1.32
CA GLY A 57 -12.27 11.08 -2.33
C GLY A 57 -12.73 10.56 -3.69
N PRO A 58 -12.89 11.47 -4.67
CA PRO A 58 -13.05 11.08 -6.07
C PRO A 58 -11.78 10.37 -6.58
N PRO A 59 -11.85 9.68 -7.73
CA PRO A 59 -10.67 9.13 -8.39
C PRO A 59 -9.59 10.19 -8.61
N ILE A 60 -8.35 9.79 -8.43
CA ILE A 60 -7.16 10.60 -8.66
C ILE A 60 -6.72 10.37 -10.11
N THR A 61 -6.62 11.44 -10.90
CA THR A 61 -6.13 11.35 -12.28
C THR A 61 -4.61 11.56 -12.31
N VAL A 62 -3.88 10.59 -12.84
CA VAL A 62 -2.43 10.56 -12.97
C VAL A 62 -2.05 10.63 -14.44
N LYS A 63 -1.36 11.71 -14.82
CA LYS A 63 -0.86 11.91 -16.18
C LYS A 63 0.16 10.84 -16.58
N HIS A 64 0.27 10.57 -17.88
CA HIS A 64 1.30 9.67 -18.38
C HIS A 64 2.71 10.08 -17.90
N GLY A 65 3.50 9.12 -17.43
CA GLY A 65 4.83 9.32 -16.85
C GLY A 65 4.83 9.94 -15.44
N ALA A 66 3.69 10.41 -14.94
CA ALA A 66 3.55 10.89 -13.57
C ALA A 66 3.20 9.74 -12.61
N TYR A 67 3.31 10.04 -11.31
CA TYR A 67 2.96 9.09 -10.27
C TYR A 67 2.14 9.76 -9.17
N HIS A 68 1.35 8.94 -8.48
CA HIS A 68 0.76 9.27 -7.18
C HIS A 68 1.37 8.35 -6.12
N GLN A 69 1.48 8.85 -4.88
CA GLN A 69 2.02 8.07 -3.78
C GLN A 69 1.16 8.21 -2.52
N TRP A 70 1.04 7.09 -1.81
CA TRP A 70 0.34 7.01 -0.53
C TRP A 70 1.33 6.63 0.56
N LYS A 71 1.06 7.17 1.75
CA LYS A 71 1.62 6.68 3.01
C LYS A 71 0.62 5.71 3.58
N TYR A 72 1.00 4.45 3.68
CA TYR A 72 0.09 3.38 4.02
C TYR A 72 0.57 2.63 5.25
N SER A 73 -0.35 2.44 6.20
CA SER A 73 -0.19 1.61 7.39
C SER A 73 -0.92 0.29 7.17
N PHE A 74 -0.35 -0.83 7.63
CA PHE A 74 -0.81 -2.20 7.37
C PHE A 74 -2.16 -2.61 8.01
N ASP A 75 -3.06 -1.65 8.22
CA ASP A 75 -4.25 -1.81 9.06
C ASP A 75 -5.48 -2.21 8.23
N LYS A 76 -5.41 -2.09 6.90
CA LYS A 76 -6.54 -2.28 5.96
C LYS A 76 -6.05 -2.84 4.64
N GLU A 77 -6.85 -3.63 3.93
CA GLU A 77 -6.54 -4.00 2.55
C GLU A 77 -6.31 -2.75 1.68
N PHE A 78 -5.29 -2.76 0.82
CA PHE A 78 -4.96 -1.65 -0.06
C PHE A 78 -5.24 -2.03 -1.51
N GLU A 79 -6.53 -2.09 -1.85
CA GLU A 79 -7.00 -2.38 -3.20
C GLU A 79 -7.30 -1.07 -3.94
N CYS A 80 -6.86 -0.99 -5.20
CA CYS A 80 -7.14 0.12 -6.08
C CYS A 80 -7.74 -0.34 -7.40
N PHE A 81 -8.56 0.53 -7.98
CA PHE A 81 -9.20 0.40 -9.27
C PHE A 81 -8.60 1.42 -10.24
N PHE A 82 -8.35 0.97 -11.47
CA PHE A 82 -7.59 1.66 -12.48
C PHE A 82 -8.39 1.75 -13.77
N ARG A 83 -8.41 2.92 -14.40
CA ARG A 83 -9.03 3.12 -15.72
C ARG A 83 -8.29 4.18 -16.50
N TRP A 84 -7.86 3.85 -17.72
CA TRP A 84 -7.35 4.85 -18.65
C TRP A 84 -8.50 5.62 -19.29
N LEU A 85 -8.42 6.94 -19.23
CA LEU A 85 -9.40 7.81 -19.85
C LEU A 85 -9.36 7.68 -21.37
N GLY A 86 -10.53 7.61 -22.02
CA GLY A 86 -10.63 7.47 -23.47
C GLY A 86 -10.53 6.04 -24.00
N VAL A 87 -10.25 5.04 -23.15
CA VAL A 87 -10.35 3.61 -23.51
C VAL A 87 -11.68 3.07 -23.04
N SER A 88 -12.33 2.25 -23.86
CA SER A 88 -13.56 1.53 -23.51
C SER A 88 -13.34 0.28 -22.64
N SER A 89 -12.13 0.11 -22.09
CA SER A 89 -11.85 -0.93 -21.10
C SER A 89 -12.56 -0.60 -19.79
N GLY A 90 -13.07 -1.63 -19.12
CA GLY A 90 -13.62 -1.49 -17.76
C GLY A 90 -12.55 -1.08 -16.74
N TYR A 91 -12.95 -1.05 -15.47
CA TYR A 91 -11.99 -0.88 -14.38
C TYR A 91 -11.17 -2.16 -14.21
N HIS A 92 -9.87 -2.01 -14.04
CA HIS A 92 -8.97 -3.06 -13.58
C HIS A 92 -8.72 -2.89 -12.09
N SER A 93 -8.65 -3.97 -11.30
CA SER A 93 -8.31 -3.87 -9.88
C SER A 93 -7.02 -4.62 -9.52
N PHE A 94 -6.34 -4.11 -8.51
CA PHE A 94 -5.08 -4.67 -8.00
C PHE A 94 -4.84 -4.30 -6.54
N ASP A 95 -4.25 -5.24 -5.79
CA ASP A 95 -3.74 -4.98 -4.44
C ASP A 95 -2.40 -4.27 -4.51
N MET A 96 -2.40 -2.98 -4.19
CA MET A 96 -1.21 -2.13 -4.23
C MET A 96 -0.21 -2.47 -3.14
N PHE A 97 -0.65 -3.15 -2.07
CA PHE A 97 0.24 -3.70 -1.06
C PHE A 97 -0.31 -5.00 -0.47
N VAL A 98 0.52 -6.04 -0.48
CA VAL A 98 0.28 -7.33 0.20
C VAL A 98 1.51 -7.67 1.01
N LYS A 99 1.38 -7.73 2.35
CA LYS A 99 2.53 -7.88 3.26
C LYS A 99 3.44 -9.06 2.88
N SER A 100 2.89 -10.25 2.66
CA SER A 100 3.69 -11.43 2.29
C SER A 100 4.42 -11.31 0.95
N ARG A 101 3.99 -10.41 0.05
CA ARG A 101 4.59 -10.16 -1.26
C ARG A 101 5.56 -8.97 -1.26
N ASP A 102 5.28 -7.97 -0.42
CA ASP A 102 5.83 -6.62 -0.53
C ASP A 102 6.61 -6.16 0.70
N GLU A 103 6.62 -6.95 1.78
CA GLU A 103 7.46 -6.68 2.95
C GLU A 103 8.93 -6.52 2.54
N GLY A 104 9.57 -5.46 3.06
CA GLY A 104 10.92 -5.06 2.68
C GLY A 104 11.01 -4.19 1.41
N SER A 105 9.92 -3.95 0.68
CA SER A 105 9.87 -3.00 -0.43
C SER A 105 9.39 -1.62 0.05
N ASN A 106 10.33 -0.69 0.25
CA ASN A 106 10.01 0.69 0.61
C ASN A 106 10.94 1.69 -0.13
N PRO A 107 10.44 2.47 -1.09
CA PRO A 107 9.04 2.52 -1.55
C PRO A 107 8.64 1.31 -2.40
N CYS A 108 7.41 0.82 -2.20
CA CYS A 108 6.79 -0.16 -3.08
C CYS A 108 6.29 0.56 -4.34
N SER A 109 7.10 0.50 -5.41
CA SER A 109 6.88 1.28 -6.63
C SER A 109 6.31 0.42 -7.76
N TRP A 110 5.06 0.70 -8.13
CA TRP A 110 4.35 0.05 -9.22
C TRP A 110 4.31 0.92 -10.47
N PHE A 111 4.56 0.31 -11.61
CA PHE A 111 4.39 0.84 -12.97
C PHE A 111 3.13 0.23 -13.55
N ILE A 112 2.07 1.04 -13.66
CA ILE A 112 0.76 0.62 -14.12
C ILE A 112 0.77 0.60 -15.65
N LYS A 113 0.63 -0.60 -16.23
CA LYS A 113 0.61 -0.84 -17.69
C LYS A 113 -0.67 -1.56 -18.09
N GLN A 114 -0.98 -1.59 -19.39
CA GLN A 114 -2.20 -2.20 -19.91
C GLN A 114 -2.41 -3.65 -19.44
N ASP A 115 -1.37 -4.48 -19.48
CA ASP A 115 -1.45 -5.91 -19.11
C ASP A 115 -1.42 -6.17 -17.60
N GLY A 116 -1.08 -5.15 -16.81
CA GLY A 116 -0.91 -5.29 -15.38
C GLY A 116 0.11 -4.33 -14.75
N PRO A 117 0.14 -4.25 -13.41
CA PRO A 117 1.15 -3.52 -12.69
C PRO A 117 2.46 -4.31 -12.61
N CYS A 118 3.57 -3.62 -12.84
CA CYS A 118 4.92 -4.17 -12.73
C CYS A 118 5.74 -3.42 -11.67
N ARG A 119 6.79 -4.05 -11.16
CA ARG A 119 7.82 -3.40 -10.34
C ARG A 119 9.19 -3.99 -10.63
N PHE A 120 10.26 -3.28 -10.26
CA PHE A 120 11.61 -3.84 -10.32
C PHE A 120 11.93 -4.59 -9.03
N ALA A 121 12.38 -5.82 -9.16
CA ALA A 121 13.01 -6.56 -8.08
C ALA A 121 14.39 -5.95 -7.72
N PRO A 122 14.95 -6.25 -6.53
CA PRO A 122 16.27 -5.73 -6.14
C PRO A 122 17.41 -6.06 -7.12
N ASN A 123 17.28 -7.14 -7.88
CA ASN A 123 18.24 -7.55 -8.92
C ASN A 123 18.00 -6.87 -10.28
N GLY A 124 17.08 -5.90 -10.38
CA GLY A 124 16.73 -5.21 -11.61
C GLY A 124 15.75 -5.94 -12.53
N THR A 125 15.32 -7.16 -12.17
CA THR A 125 14.33 -7.90 -12.98
C THR A 125 12.94 -7.29 -12.85
N SER A 126 12.21 -7.16 -13.96
CA SER A 126 10.80 -6.73 -13.92
C SER A 126 9.91 -7.87 -13.41
N LEU A 127 9.13 -7.60 -12.37
CA LEU A 127 8.10 -8.48 -11.83
C LEU A 127 6.73 -7.86 -12.15
N CYS A 128 5.97 -8.52 -13.02
CA CYS A 128 4.64 -8.08 -13.44
C CYS A 128 3.57 -9.02 -12.91
N PHE A 129 2.41 -8.45 -12.59
CA PHE A 129 1.26 -9.17 -12.06
C PHE A 129 0.07 -8.95 -12.98
N HIS A 130 -0.84 -9.91 -13.04
CA HIS A 130 -2.09 -9.73 -13.75
C HIS A 130 -3.07 -8.92 -12.91
N TRP A 131 -3.97 -8.23 -13.59
CA TRP A 131 -5.17 -7.66 -12.98
C TRP A 131 -6.00 -8.74 -12.31
N LYS A 132 -6.73 -8.37 -11.25
CA LYS A 132 -7.78 -9.25 -10.71
C LYS A 132 -8.92 -9.33 -11.73
N THR A 133 -9.49 -10.53 -11.86
CA THR A 133 -10.70 -10.84 -12.65
C THR A 133 -11.95 -10.73 -11.81
#